data_AF-E1GUJ8-F1
#
_entry.id   AF-E1GUJ8-F1
#
_cell.length_a   1.000
_cell.length_b   1.000
_cell.length_c   1.000
_cell.angle_alpha   90.00
_cell.angle_beta   90.00
_cell.angle_gamma   90.00
#
_symmetry.space_group_name_H-M   'P 1'
#
loop_
_entity.id
_entity.type
_entity.pdbx_description
1 polymer ?
#
loop_
_entity_poly.entity_id
_entity_poly.type
_entity_poly.pdbx_seq_one_letter_code
_entity_poly.pdbx_strand_id
1 'polypeptide(L)' 'MGDRRTEVNHPASGITTFTYDNLGNVLTKQTANLKKEGKTINYEYDYGRLTAINYPDHP' A
#
# COMPACT_ATOMS: atom_id res chain seq x y z
N MET A 1 -14.38 -11.50 -11.00
CA MET A 1 -12.91 -11.28 -10.93
C MET A 1 -12.72 -9.79 -10.73
N GLY A 2 -12.43 -9.36 -9.50
CA GLY A 2 -12.17 -7.95 -9.23
C GLY A 2 -10.71 -7.66 -9.56
N ASP A 3 -10.47 -6.91 -10.62
CA ASP A 3 -9.16 -6.42 -11.04
C ASP A 3 -8.58 -5.48 -9.98
N ARG A 4 -8.05 -6.07 -8.90
CA ARG A 4 -7.34 -5.32 -7.86
C ARG A 4 -5.97 -4.98 -8.41
N ARG A 5 -5.74 -3.68 -8.66
CA ARG A 5 -4.46 -3.17 -9.12
C ARG A 5 -3.39 -3.37 -8.03
N THR A 6 -2.64 -4.46 -8.14
CA THR A 6 -1.46 -4.74 -7.31
C THR A 6 -0.29 -3.81 -7.63
N GLU A 7 -0.30 -3.22 -8.83
CA GLU A 7 0.71 -2.29 -9.28
C GLU A 7 0.09 -1.20 -10.14
N VAL A 8 0.54 0.04 -9.94
CA VAL A 8 0.23 1.20 -10.76
C VAL A 8 1.55 1.79 -11.21
N ASN A 9 1.86 1.63 -12.50
CA ASN A 9 2.97 2.33 -13.13
C ASN A 9 2.47 3.68 -13.64
N HIS A 10 2.99 4.78 -13.08
CA HIS A 10 2.69 6.13 -13.54
C HIS A 10 3.97 6.82 -14.00
N PRO A 11 4.02 7.39 -15.22
CA PRO A 11 5.25 7.98 -15.77
C PRO A 11 5.77 9.16 -14.95
N ALA A 12 4.90 9.91 -14.25
CA ALA A 12 5.32 11.04 -13.42
C ALA A 12 5.69 10.65 -11.97
N SER A 13 5.11 9.57 -11.42
CA SER A 13 5.23 9.23 -9.99
C SER A 13 5.90 7.87 -9.73
N GLY A 14 6.30 7.17 -10.81
CA GLY A 14 6.92 5.85 -10.78
C GLY A 14 5.93 4.71 -10.51
N ILE A 15 6.48 3.59 -10.08
CA ILE A 15 5.73 2.37 -9.74
C ILE A 15 5.19 2.47 -8.32
N THR A 16 3.89 2.31 -8.16
CA THR A 16 3.24 2.15 -6.86
C THR A 16 2.69 0.74 -6.74
N THR A 17 3.15 -0.01 -5.76
CA THR A 17 2.70 -1.37 -5.48
C THR A 17 1.76 -1.39 -4.27
N PHE A 18 0.71 -2.19 -4.37
CA PHE A 18 -0.27 -2.43 -3.32
C PHE A 18 -0.36 -3.93 -3.06
N THR A 19 -0.30 -4.33 -1.81
CA THR A 19 -0.58 -5.70 -1.40
C THR A 19 -1.96 -5.78 -0.80
N TYR A 20 -2.64 -6.90 -1.03
CA TYR A 20 -3.99 -7.12 -0.54
C TYR A 20 -4.04 -8.41 0.26
N ASP A 21 -4.86 -8.42 1.29
CA ASP A 21 -5.20 -9.62 2.05
C ASP A 21 -6.16 -10.53 1.25
N ASN A 22 -6.33 -11.78 1.69
CA ASN A 22 -7.34 -12.71 1.16
C ASN A 22 -8.75 -12.11 1.16
N LEU A 23 -9.08 -11.27 2.15
CA LEU A 23 -10.34 -10.51 2.21
C LEU A 23 -10.38 -9.33 1.22
N GLY A 24 -9.21 -8.89 0.74
CA GLY A 24 -9.09 -7.79 -0.20
C GLY A 24 -8.85 -6.42 0.38
N ASN A 25 -8.55 -6.38 1.66
CA ASN A 25 -8.11 -5.18 2.35
C ASN A 25 -6.66 -4.89 1.95
N VAL A 26 -6.28 -3.62 1.79
CA VAL A 26 -4.94 -3.26 1.31
C VAL A 26 -3.95 -3.36 2.46
N LEU A 27 -3.12 -4.40 2.52
CA LEU A 27 -2.16 -4.61 3.62
C LEU A 27 -1.03 -3.57 3.63
N THR A 28 -0.42 -3.36 2.46
CA THR A 28 0.68 -2.40 2.32
C THR A 28 0.57 -1.61 1.03
N LYS A 29 1.04 -0.36 1.09
CA LYS A 29 1.20 0.52 -0.07
C LYS A 29 2.62 1.02 -0.10
N GLN A 30 3.27 0.86 -1.25
CA GLN A 30 4.62 1.31 -1.48
C GLN A 30 4.66 2.09 -2.79
N THR A 31 4.90 3.39 -2.70
CA THR A 31 5.09 4.26 -3.88
C THR A 31 6.56 4.23 -4.31
N ALA A 32 6.88 4.76 -5.50
CA ALA A 32 8.25 4.80 -5.97
C ALA A 32 9.16 5.66 -5.08
N ASN A 33 8.63 6.75 -4.49
CA ASN A 33 9.36 7.59 -3.55
C ASN A 33 9.66 6.82 -2.25
N LEU A 34 8.65 6.15 -1.68
CA LEU A 34 8.82 5.32 -0.50
C LEU A 34 9.79 4.15 -0.76
N LYS A 35 9.68 3.48 -1.91
CA LYS A 35 10.59 2.41 -2.32
C LYS A 35 12.03 2.91 -2.46
N LYS A 36 12.24 4.13 -2.96
CA LYS A 36 13.57 4.77 -3.01
C LYS A 36 14.18 4.97 -1.62
N GLU A 37 13.35 5.26 -0.63
CA GLU A 37 13.75 5.34 0.78
C GLU A 37 13.75 3.99 1.51
N GLY A 38 13.36 2.88 0.85
CA GLY A 38 13.20 1.57 1.49
C GLY A 38 12.03 1.52 2.49
N LYS A 39 11.07 2.43 2.35
CA LYS A 39 9.91 2.61 3.22
C LYS A 39 8.64 2.04 2.60
N THR A 40 7.67 1.65 3.44
CA THR A 40 6.34 1.19 3.03
C THR A 40 5.27 1.68 4.00
N ILE A 41 4.07 1.98 3.49
CA ILE A 41 2.91 2.27 4.33
C ILE A 41 2.23 0.95 4.66
N ASN A 42 1.99 0.72 5.94
CA ASN A 42 1.30 -0.47 6.43
C ASN A 42 -0.09 -0.09 6.93
N TYR A 43 -1.09 -0.90 6.58
CA TYR A 43 -2.46 -0.72 7.02
C TYR A 43 -2.84 -1.92 7.87
N GLU A 44 -3.26 -1.65 9.09
CA GLU A 44 -3.73 -2.67 10.01
C GLU A 44 -5.25 -2.72 9.99
N TYR A 45 -5.77 -3.93 9.91
CA TYR A 45 -7.21 -4.18 9.89
C TYR A 45 -7.57 -5.09 11.06
N ASP A 46 -8.60 -4.70 11.80
CA ASP A 46 -9.27 -5.53 12.80
C ASP A 46 -10.63 -5.93 12.23
N TYR A 47 -10.83 -7.23 11.99
CA TYR A 47 -12.07 -7.78 11.41
C TYR A 47 -12.58 -7.06 10.14
N GLY A 48 -11.66 -6.63 9.27
CA GLY A 48 -11.97 -5.92 8.02
C GLY A 48 -12.20 -4.41 8.20
N ARG A 49 -12.01 -3.87 9.41
CA ARG A 49 -12.04 -2.45 9.68
C ARG A 49 -10.61 -1.94 9.83
N LEU A 50 -10.27 -0.87 9.10
CA LEU A 50 -8.97 -0.23 9.24
C LEU A 50 -8.83 0.36 10.65
N THR A 51 -7.86 -0.13 11.41
CA THR A 51 -7.59 0.29 12.80
C THR A 51 -6.40 1.20 12.92
N ALA A 52 -5.35 0.95 12.15
CA ALA A 52 -4.17 1.80 12.14
C ALA A 52 -3.60 1.95 10.73
N ILE A 53 -2.98 3.10 10.49
CA ILE A 53 -2.19 3.32 9.28
C ILE A 53 -0.81 3.77 9.73
N ASN A 54 0.17 2.91 9.51
CA ASN A 54 1.57 3.17 9.78
C ASN A 54 2.18 3.86 8.55
N TYR A 55 2.35 5.17 8.64
CA TYR A 55 3.04 5.97 7.64
C TYR A 55 4.52 6.08 8.02
N PRO A 56 5.45 5.63 7.18
CA PRO A 56 6.89 5.73 7.45
C PRO A 56 7.44 7.16 7.21
N ASP A 57 6.58 8.07 6.76
CA ASP A 57 6.90 9.46 6.45
C ASP A 57 6.44 10.43 7.55
N HIS A 58 5.65 9.95 8.53
CA HIS A 58 5.14 10.78 9.60
C HIS A 58 5.79 10.36 10.93
N PRO A 59 6.64 11.21 11.55
CA PRO A 59 7.04 11.05 12.94
C PRO A 59 5.87 11.32 13.91
#